data_AF-A0A1D1ZXA6-F1
#
_entry.id   AF-A0A1D1ZXA6-F1
#
_cell.length_a   1.000
_cell.length_b   1.000
_cell.length_c   1.000
_cell.angle_alpha   90.00
_cell.angle_beta   90.00
_cell.angle_gamma   90.00
#
_symmetry.space_group_name_H-M   'P 1'
#
loop_
_entity.id
_entity.type
_entity.pdbx_description
1 polymer ?
#
loop_
_entity_poly.entity_id
_entity_poly.type
_entity_poly.pdbx_seq_one_letter_code
_entity_poly.pdbx_strand_id
1 'polypeptide(L)'
;PFEHLWKKTPKSVLQEYLAADEVLDQAGFLSRFEMKVQQLHALSEQIQALPATSTLGWLRVDARLFKQSLLTCASKLSHAFTRHLQTQLGRCVADVSAFITSAATVLNDAIAAPGAGSAQPSPAPSPSIKPTSRRGTASHSPSAGLAASLGASSPHSTRSSLAGSLLGQARPKRQSIKLAAGLGVRGEASLDSASLCTPRPPVSGESRKERYLAALHCGQEVRARTKEIAAQLVFADESAALLARSGAALSASVQNQVEAVAREWRSLQKKLLHMKEALAHFISAETQELHRAVIAYRADVEAHRMRFTATAPYAVTAELTLACVSPALEVLQGLEHDGGPEGLMGVGRSLKARHDLLDLPYEPLASLSACKSEATALRGMWDMIARFLSSHEEWRAQSWTGVDA
;
A
#
# COMPACT_ATOMS: atom_id res chain seq x y z
N PRO A 1 15.88 -10.54 -49.36
CA PRO A 1 16.27 -10.17 -47.97
C PRO A 1 15.71 -8.83 -47.45
N PHE A 2 15.66 -7.75 -48.26
CA PHE A 2 15.28 -6.41 -47.79
C PHE A 2 13.80 -6.04 -47.95
N GLU A 3 12.95 -6.96 -48.43
CA GLU A 3 11.55 -6.66 -48.78
C GLU A 3 10.70 -6.13 -47.62
N HIS A 4 11.03 -6.53 -46.39
CA HIS A 4 10.30 -6.11 -45.20
C HIS A 4 10.48 -4.61 -44.88
N LEU A 5 11.56 -3.97 -45.37
CA LEU A 5 11.87 -2.56 -45.09
C LEU A 5 11.03 -1.57 -45.92
N TRP A 6 10.48 -2.00 -47.07
CA TRP A 6 9.64 -1.16 -47.92
C TRP A 6 8.17 -1.53 -47.91
N LYS A 7 7.81 -2.76 -47.49
CA LYS A 7 6.41 -3.21 -47.50
C LYS A 7 5.63 -2.66 -46.30
N LYS A 8 6.32 -2.42 -45.18
CA LYS A 8 5.71 -1.92 -43.95
C LYS A 8 6.14 -0.48 -43.69
N THR A 9 5.19 0.38 -43.30
CA THR A 9 5.51 1.75 -42.88
C THR A 9 6.25 1.73 -41.52
N PRO A 10 7.12 2.71 -41.23
CA PRO A 10 7.85 2.74 -39.97
C PRO A 10 6.97 2.68 -38.71
N LYS A 11 5.80 3.32 -38.78
CA LYS A 11 4.79 3.30 -37.71
C LYS A 11 4.20 1.90 -37.51
N SER A 12 3.90 1.19 -38.59
CA SER A 12 3.35 -0.17 -38.53
C SER A 12 4.35 -1.15 -37.93
N VAL A 13 5.64 -1.06 -38.31
CA VAL A 13 6.71 -1.89 -37.73
C VAL A 13 6.88 -1.60 -36.24
N LEU A 14 6.81 -0.34 -35.82
CA LEU A 14 6.85 0.04 -34.41
C LEU A 14 5.64 -0.52 -33.64
N GLN A 15 4.44 -0.43 -34.21
CA GLN A 15 3.22 -0.91 -33.56
C GLN A 15 3.19 -2.43 -33.41
N GLU A 16 3.65 -3.18 -34.41
CA GLU A 16 3.83 -4.63 -34.33
C GLU A 16 4.87 -5.02 -33.28
N TYR A 17 5.96 -4.26 -33.19
CA TYR A 17 6.98 -4.46 -32.16
C TYR A 17 6.43 -4.26 -30.74
N LEU A 18 5.68 -3.18 -30.52
CA LEU A 18 5.02 -2.89 -29.23
C LEU A 18 3.91 -3.89 -28.91
N ALA A 19 3.19 -4.39 -29.92
CA ALA A 19 2.16 -5.41 -29.72
C ALA A 19 2.74 -6.78 -29.32
N ALA A 20 4.00 -7.04 -29.67
CA ALA A 20 4.71 -8.26 -29.31
C ALA A 20 5.37 -8.18 -27.92
N ASP A 21 5.14 -7.13 -27.12
CA ASP A 21 5.57 -7.06 -25.72
C ASP A 21 4.72 -7.99 -24.85
N GLU A 22 5.12 -9.25 -24.77
CA GLU A 22 4.71 -10.16 -23.71
C GLU A 22 5.37 -9.74 -22.40
N VAL A 23 4.59 -9.26 -21.41
CA VAL A 23 4.91 -9.13 -19.97
C VAL A 23 6.42 -9.00 -19.64
N LEU A 24 7.11 -8.02 -20.24
CA LEU A 24 8.49 -7.69 -19.88
C LEU A 24 8.48 -6.58 -18.84
N ASP A 25 9.33 -6.71 -17.82
CA ASP A 25 9.63 -5.62 -16.90
C ASP A 25 10.31 -4.46 -17.67
N GLN A 26 10.31 -3.24 -17.11
CA GLN A 26 10.89 -2.04 -17.74
C GLN A 26 12.33 -2.26 -18.27
N ALA A 27 13.16 -3.02 -17.54
CA ALA A 27 14.51 -3.40 -17.97
C ALA A 27 14.52 -4.34 -19.19
N GLY A 28 13.59 -5.29 -19.24
CA GLY A 28 13.44 -6.22 -20.37
C GLY A 28 13.02 -5.49 -21.66
N PHE A 29 12.12 -4.51 -21.53
CA PHE A 29 11.74 -3.63 -22.63
C PHE A 29 12.95 -2.87 -23.20
N LEU A 30 13.78 -2.25 -22.36
CA LEU A 30 14.95 -1.49 -22.81
C LEU A 30 16.00 -2.39 -23.48
N SER A 31 16.26 -3.58 -22.93
CA SER A 31 17.16 -4.55 -23.54
C SER A 31 16.70 -5.01 -24.92
N ARG A 32 15.40 -5.30 -25.07
CA ARG A 32 14.81 -5.65 -26.36
C ARG A 32 14.91 -4.49 -27.36
N PHE A 33 14.70 -3.26 -26.90
CA PHE A 33 14.79 -2.08 -27.74
C PHE A 33 16.23 -1.87 -28.21
N GLU A 34 17.19 -2.01 -27.32
CA GLU A 34 18.62 -1.95 -27.64
C GLU A 34 19.00 -2.97 -28.71
N MET A 35 18.61 -4.24 -28.55
CA MET A 35 18.84 -5.27 -29.56
C MET A 35 18.21 -4.88 -30.90
N LYS A 36 17.01 -4.30 -30.90
CA LYS A 36 16.34 -3.89 -32.14
C LYS A 36 17.06 -2.74 -32.84
N VAL A 37 17.57 -1.77 -32.08
CA VAL A 37 18.39 -0.66 -32.60
C VAL A 37 19.70 -1.19 -33.19
N GLN A 38 20.37 -2.12 -32.51
CA GLN A 38 21.59 -2.78 -33.02
C GLN A 38 21.31 -3.54 -34.32
N GLN A 39 20.20 -4.27 -34.40
CA GLN A 39 19.77 -4.95 -35.63
C GLN A 39 19.54 -3.97 -36.79
N LEU A 40 18.91 -2.82 -36.54
CA LEU A 40 18.69 -1.78 -37.56
C LEU A 40 20.01 -1.15 -38.01
N HIS A 41 20.96 -0.95 -37.10
CA HIS A 41 22.29 -0.45 -37.43
C HIS A 41 23.05 -1.47 -38.31
N ALA A 42 23.08 -2.74 -37.91
CA ALA A 42 23.71 -3.81 -38.68
C ALA A 42 23.10 -3.95 -40.09
N LEU A 43 21.78 -3.83 -40.22
CA LEU A 43 21.10 -3.80 -41.52
C LEU A 43 21.56 -2.61 -42.37
N SER A 44 21.74 -1.43 -41.76
CA SER A 44 22.23 -0.26 -42.47
C SER A 44 23.68 -0.43 -42.97
N GLU A 45 24.55 -1.07 -42.19
CA GLU A 45 25.92 -1.42 -42.61
C GLU A 45 25.92 -2.46 -43.74
N GLN A 46 25.07 -3.48 -43.66
CA GLN A 46 24.92 -4.47 -44.73
C GLN A 46 24.47 -3.82 -46.04
N ILE A 47 23.51 -2.89 -45.98
CA ILE A 47 23.06 -2.12 -47.15
C ILE A 47 24.22 -1.26 -47.69
N GLN A 48 25.03 -0.66 -46.80
CA GLN A 48 26.21 0.12 -47.19
C GLN A 48 27.33 -0.74 -47.82
N ALA A 49 27.48 -2.00 -47.44
CA ALA A 49 28.48 -2.90 -48.02
C ALA A 49 28.12 -3.39 -49.44
N LEU A 50 26.86 -3.27 -49.86
CA LEU A 50 26.43 -3.70 -51.19
C LEU A 50 27.13 -2.89 -52.31
N PRO A 51 27.54 -3.54 -53.42
CA PRO A 51 28.17 -2.87 -54.53
C PRO A 51 27.22 -1.86 -55.18
N ALA A 52 27.72 -0.66 -55.47
CA ALA A 52 26.93 0.41 -56.09
C ALA A 52 26.54 0.11 -57.54
N THR A 53 27.25 -0.79 -58.21
CA THR A 53 27.02 -1.18 -59.58
C THR A 53 27.31 -2.67 -59.72
N SER A 54 26.43 -3.40 -60.41
CA SER A 54 26.63 -4.82 -60.71
C SER A 54 26.57 -5.04 -62.22
N THR A 55 27.49 -5.84 -62.74
CA THR A 55 27.54 -6.21 -64.16
C THR A 55 27.11 -7.67 -64.31
N LEU A 56 26.04 -7.91 -65.08
CA LEU A 56 25.53 -9.23 -65.43
C LEU A 56 25.78 -9.46 -66.91
N GLY A 57 26.91 -10.10 -67.24
CA GLY A 57 27.34 -10.29 -68.63
C GLY A 57 27.54 -8.95 -69.34
N TRP A 58 26.65 -8.62 -70.28
CA TRP A 58 26.66 -7.36 -71.04
C TRP A 58 25.90 -6.21 -70.37
N LEU A 59 25.14 -6.47 -69.30
CA LEU A 59 24.26 -5.48 -68.66
C LEU A 59 24.92 -4.89 -67.41
N ARG A 60 25.08 -3.56 -67.38
CA ARG A 60 25.49 -2.81 -66.18
C ARG A 60 24.25 -2.24 -65.50
N VAL A 61 23.97 -2.70 -64.28
CA VAL A 61 22.85 -2.21 -63.44
C VAL A 61 23.39 -1.28 -62.37
N ASP A 62 22.85 -0.07 -62.31
CA ASP A 62 23.14 0.91 -61.26
C ASP A 62 22.17 0.73 -60.09
N ALA A 63 22.69 0.28 -58.94
CA ALA A 63 21.90 0.02 -57.74
C ALA A 63 21.94 1.20 -56.74
N ARG A 64 22.57 2.32 -57.08
CA ARG A 64 22.77 3.45 -56.14
C ARG A 64 21.47 4.01 -55.59
N LEU A 65 20.50 4.31 -56.46
CA LEU A 65 19.20 4.86 -56.04
C LEU A 65 18.44 3.92 -55.10
N PHE A 66 18.54 2.61 -55.36
CA PHE A 66 17.92 1.57 -54.55
C PHE A 66 18.60 1.44 -53.18
N LYS A 67 19.94 1.50 -53.15
CA LYS A 67 20.71 1.51 -51.90
C LYS A 67 20.36 2.73 -51.04
N GLN A 68 20.26 3.91 -51.65
CA GLN A 68 19.88 5.14 -50.95
C GLN A 68 18.46 5.10 -50.40
N SER A 69 17.50 4.54 -51.14
CA SER A 69 16.12 4.41 -50.65
C SER A 69 16.02 3.44 -49.46
N LEU A 70 16.74 2.31 -49.50
CA LEU A 70 16.80 1.36 -48.38
C LEU A 70 17.48 1.97 -47.13
N LEU A 71 18.58 2.69 -47.31
CA LEU A 71 19.22 3.46 -46.24
C LEU A 71 18.26 4.46 -45.62
N THR A 72 17.53 5.21 -46.46
CA THR A 72 16.52 6.17 -46.00
C THR A 72 15.41 5.48 -45.18
N CYS A 73 14.95 4.30 -45.60
CA CYS A 73 13.96 3.52 -44.85
C CYS A 73 14.51 3.05 -43.49
N ALA A 74 15.74 2.54 -43.44
CA ALA A 74 16.40 2.13 -42.21
C ALA A 74 16.56 3.32 -41.23
N SER A 75 16.97 4.49 -41.74
CA SER A 75 17.06 5.73 -40.96
C SER A 75 15.69 6.16 -40.43
N LYS A 76 14.63 6.11 -41.25
CA LYS A 76 13.26 6.44 -40.81
C LYS A 76 12.77 5.50 -39.70
N LEU A 77 13.09 4.21 -39.77
CA LEU A 77 12.79 3.25 -38.73
C LEU A 77 13.54 3.57 -37.43
N SER A 78 14.86 3.74 -37.50
CA SER A 78 15.67 4.15 -36.35
C SER A 78 15.11 5.41 -35.67
N HIS A 79 14.78 6.45 -36.45
CA HIS A 79 14.17 7.67 -35.91
C HIS A 79 12.80 7.42 -35.27
N ALA A 80 11.97 6.55 -35.84
CA ALA A 80 10.65 6.23 -35.27
C ALA A 80 10.77 5.56 -33.90
N PHE A 81 11.67 4.59 -33.75
CA PHE A 81 11.95 3.93 -32.48
C PHE A 81 12.53 4.91 -31.45
N THR A 82 13.58 5.63 -31.81
CA THR A 82 14.22 6.62 -30.94
C THR A 82 13.23 7.69 -30.49
N ARG A 83 12.39 8.22 -31.39
CA ARG A 83 11.37 9.22 -31.05
C ARG A 83 10.31 8.67 -30.10
N HIS A 84 9.94 7.39 -30.26
CA HIS A 84 9.01 6.74 -29.34
C HIS A 84 9.61 6.70 -27.93
N LEU A 85 10.86 6.27 -27.80
CA LEU A 85 11.53 6.17 -26.51
C LEU A 85 11.79 7.56 -25.88
N GLN A 86 12.10 8.58 -26.69
CA GLN A 86 12.14 9.98 -26.22
C GLN A 86 10.78 10.46 -25.70
N THR A 87 9.69 10.09 -26.37
CA THR A 87 8.33 10.46 -25.93
C THR A 87 7.96 9.75 -24.63
N GLN A 88 8.33 8.48 -24.47
CA GLN A 88 8.11 7.72 -23.23
C GLN A 88 8.95 8.28 -22.08
N LEU A 89 10.23 8.57 -22.32
CA LEU A 89 11.12 9.22 -21.37
C LEU A 89 10.55 10.57 -20.91
N GLY A 90 10.14 11.42 -21.85
CA GLY A 90 9.55 12.72 -21.55
C GLY A 90 8.28 12.63 -20.71
N ARG A 91 7.41 11.64 -20.97
CA ARG A 91 6.22 11.38 -20.15
C ARG A 91 6.58 10.93 -18.75
N CYS A 92 7.48 9.95 -18.61
CA CYS A 92 7.95 9.46 -17.32
C CYS A 92 8.51 10.58 -16.44
N VAL A 93 9.40 11.41 -17.00
CA VAL A 93 10.00 12.56 -16.33
C VAL A 93 8.93 13.61 -15.95
N ALA A 94 7.96 13.88 -16.84
CA ALA A 94 6.85 14.79 -16.57
C ALA A 94 5.95 14.29 -15.42
N ASP A 95 5.63 13.00 -15.40
CA ASP A 95 4.77 12.41 -14.37
C ASP A 95 5.45 12.47 -12.98
N VAL A 96 6.74 12.12 -12.92
CA VAL A 96 7.52 12.19 -11.68
C VAL A 96 7.70 13.64 -11.21
N SER A 97 8.00 14.58 -12.11
CA SER A 97 8.14 16.00 -11.76
C SER A 97 6.83 16.65 -11.30
N ALA A 98 5.70 16.31 -11.93
CA ALA A 98 4.38 16.76 -11.51
C ALA A 98 4.06 16.25 -10.09
N PHE A 99 4.33 14.98 -9.81
CA PHE A 99 4.18 14.40 -8.48
C PHE A 99 5.09 15.11 -7.46
N ILE A 100 6.37 15.30 -7.77
CA ILE A 100 7.31 15.98 -6.87
C ILE A 100 6.84 17.40 -6.56
N THR A 101 6.39 18.15 -7.57
CA THR A 101 5.93 19.53 -7.40
C THR A 101 4.69 19.57 -6.50
N SER A 102 3.69 18.71 -6.75
CA SER A 102 2.50 18.62 -5.91
C SER A 102 2.80 18.20 -4.48
N ALA A 103 3.74 17.27 -4.27
CA ALA A 103 4.13 16.86 -2.92
C ALA A 103 4.93 17.97 -2.21
N ALA A 104 5.81 18.66 -2.94
CA ALA A 104 6.62 19.73 -2.38
C ALA A 104 5.79 20.93 -1.92
N THR A 105 4.70 21.28 -2.62
CA THR A 105 3.80 22.37 -2.20
C THR A 105 3.12 22.02 -0.88
N VAL A 106 2.53 20.82 -0.77
CA VAL A 106 1.87 20.36 0.46
C VAL A 106 2.83 20.33 1.65
N LEU A 107 4.06 19.82 1.45
CA LEU A 107 5.07 19.79 2.50
C LEU A 107 5.53 21.20 2.91
N ASN A 108 5.73 22.10 1.94
CA ASN A 108 6.12 23.49 2.23
C ASN A 108 5.02 24.23 3.00
N ASP A 109 3.75 24.05 2.62
CA ASP A 109 2.60 24.70 3.28
C ASP A 109 2.47 24.25 4.75
N ALA A 110 2.77 22.98 5.02
CA ALA A 110 2.79 22.44 6.37
C ALA A 110 3.95 22.98 7.22
N ILE A 111 5.14 23.13 6.63
CA ILE A 111 6.33 23.68 7.32
C ILE A 111 6.18 25.18 7.57
N ALA A 112 5.57 25.92 6.64
CA ALA A 112 5.38 27.37 6.73
C ALA A 112 4.36 27.77 7.81
N ALA A 113 3.61 26.83 8.38
CA ALA A 113 2.70 27.12 9.48
C ALA A 113 3.49 27.55 10.74
N PRO A 114 3.39 28.81 11.19
CA PRO A 114 4.16 29.29 12.34
C PRO A 114 3.68 28.57 13.61
N GLY A 115 4.60 27.87 14.30
CA GLY A 115 4.32 27.31 15.63
C GLY A 115 5.14 26.11 16.11
N ALA A 116 6.04 25.50 15.32
CA ALA A 116 6.86 24.38 15.78
C ALA A 116 8.14 24.78 16.56
N GLY A 117 8.18 26.02 17.07
CA GLY A 117 9.29 26.53 17.89
C GLY A 117 8.83 26.81 19.32
N SER A 118 9.52 26.19 20.27
CA SER A 118 9.48 26.41 21.73
C SER A 118 8.22 26.01 22.51
N ALA A 119 8.01 24.70 22.65
CA ALA A 119 7.65 24.15 23.95
C ALA A 119 8.66 23.05 24.29
N GLN A 120 9.85 23.47 24.74
CA GLN A 120 10.74 22.58 25.47
C GLN A 120 9.95 22.03 26.68
N PRO A 121 9.97 20.71 26.95
CA PRO A 121 9.51 20.23 28.23
C PRO A 121 10.45 20.81 29.30
N SER A 122 9.94 21.72 30.13
CA SER A 122 10.63 22.12 31.35
C SER A 122 11.05 20.87 32.11
N PRO A 123 12.30 20.77 32.58
CA PRO A 123 12.68 19.70 33.48
C PRO A 123 11.81 19.80 34.73
N ALA A 124 11.14 18.70 35.07
CA ALA A 124 10.33 18.60 36.28
C ALA A 124 11.13 19.09 37.50
N PRO A 125 10.53 19.84 38.44
CA PRO A 125 11.21 20.22 39.67
C PRO A 125 11.50 18.94 40.47
N SER A 126 12.78 18.63 40.63
CA SER A 126 13.22 17.58 41.53
C SER A 126 12.87 17.97 42.98
N PRO A 127 12.28 17.09 43.79
CA PRO A 127 12.02 17.38 45.19
C PRO A 127 13.34 17.44 45.96
N SER A 128 13.62 18.59 46.56
CA SER A 128 14.71 18.76 47.54
C SER A 128 14.42 17.91 48.78
N ILE A 129 15.20 16.85 48.97
CA ILE A 129 15.32 16.16 50.26
C ILE A 129 16.67 16.57 50.86
N LYS A 130 16.61 17.36 51.94
CA LYS A 130 17.78 17.69 52.78
C LYS A 130 18.23 16.44 53.55
N PRO A 131 19.55 16.25 53.78
CA PRO A 131 20.05 15.20 54.66
C PRO A 131 20.08 15.71 56.11
N THR A 132 19.49 14.95 57.04
CA THR A 132 19.74 15.12 58.47
C THR A 132 20.26 13.81 59.06
N SER A 133 21.50 13.88 59.53
CA SER A 133 22.22 12.84 60.26
C SER A 133 22.03 13.02 61.77
N ARG A 134 21.70 11.92 62.47
CA ARG A 134 22.03 11.67 63.90
C ARG A 134 21.73 10.19 64.20
N ARG A 135 22.72 9.29 64.26
CA ARG A 135 23.66 8.93 65.35
C ARG A 135 22.99 8.45 66.66
N GLY A 136 23.27 7.18 67.00
CA GLY A 136 23.17 6.54 68.32
C GLY A 136 23.24 5.00 68.17
N THR A 137 24.43 4.39 68.03
CA THR A 137 25.32 3.78 69.05
C THR A 137 24.83 2.49 69.73
N ALA A 138 25.57 1.40 69.43
CA ALA A 138 26.02 0.28 70.29
C ALA A 138 24.96 -0.65 70.93
N SER A 139 25.17 -1.93 71.24
CA SER A 139 26.21 -2.98 71.10
C SER A 139 25.49 -4.29 71.51
N HIS A 140 25.73 -5.48 70.92
CA HIS A 140 26.66 -6.51 71.42
C HIS A 140 26.33 -7.85 70.70
N SER A 141 27.37 -8.56 70.27
CA SER A 141 27.42 -10.02 70.01
C SER A 141 27.48 -10.79 71.36
N PRO A 142 27.44 -12.15 71.47
CA PRO A 142 27.92 -13.14 70.49
C PRO A 142 27.27 -14.56 70.43
N SER A 143 27.75 -15.31 69.43
CA SER A 143 28.06 -16.76 69.34
C SER A 143 27.06 -17.85 69.74
N ALA A 144 26.75 -18.71 68.75
CA ALA A 144 26.94 -20.18 68.68
C ALA A 144 26.10 -20.66 67.46
N GLY A 145 26.52 -21.52 66.53
CA GLY A 145 27.35 -22.72 66.62
C GLY A 145 26.50 -23.89 66.08
N LEU A 146 27.12 -24.75 65.25
CA LEU A 146 26.61 -26.00 64.64
C LEU A 146 25.93 -25.87 63.27
N ALA A 147 26.08 -26.77 62.29
CA ALA A 147 27.07 -27.79 61.90
C ALA A 147 26.47 -28.51 60.65
N ALA A 148 27.35 -29.17 59.88
CA ALA A 148 27.10 -30.21 58.87
C ALA A 148 26.59 -29.73 57.49
N SER A 149 27.39 -29.83 56.42
CA SER A 149 27.76 -31.05 55.66
C SER A 149 26.57 -31.63 54.88
N LEU A 150 26.63 -32.09 53.63
CA LEU A 150 27.63 -32.33 52.59
C LEU A 150 26.77 -32.55 51.33
N GLY A 151 27.19 -32.16 50.14
CA GLY A 151 27.60 -33.19 49.20
C GLY A 151 27.47 -32.69 47.76
N ALA A 152 28.62 -32.56 47.12
CA ALA A 152 28.77 -32.42 45.68
C ALA A 152 28.35 -33.72 44.98
N SER A 153 27.88 -33.63 43.73
CA SER A 153 28.46 -34.34 42.57
C SER A 153 27.63 -34.10 41.30
N SER A 154 28.27 -33.47 40.32
CA SER A 154 28.08 -33.74 38.87
C SER A 154 28.83 -35.08 38.54
N PRO A 155 28.90 -35.66 37.32
CA PRO A 155 28.57 -35.15 35.98
C PRO A 155 28.04 -36.20 34.95
N HIS A 156 27.96 -35.75 33.68
CA HIS A 156 28.16 -36.47 32.39
C HIS A 156 26.98 -37.02 31.54
N SER A 157 26.83 -36.33 30.38
CA SER A 157 26.87 -36.81 28.99
C SER A 157 26.09 -38.05 28.51
N THR A 158 25.22 -37.85 27.50
CA THR A 158 25.22 -38.46 26.13
C THR A 158 23.92 -38.05 25.40
N ARG A 159 23.90 -37.34 24.27
CA ARG A 159 24.29 -37.62 22.86
C ARG A 159 23.29 -38.53 22.09
N SER A 160 22.54 -37.93 21.15
CA SER A 160 21.87 -38.51 19.95
C SER A 160 20.90 -37.43 19.42
N SER A 161 20.99 -36.74 18.28
CA SER A 161 21.38 -37.01 16.88
C SER A 161 20.49 -38.00 16.14
N LEU A 162 19.60 -37.48 15.28
CA LEU A 162 19.34 -37.82 13.85
C LEU A 162 18.04 -37.07 13.43
N ALA A 163 18.13 -36.03 12.60
CA ALA A 163 18.14 -36.06 11.13
C ALA A 163 16.80 -36.49 10.50
N GLY A 164 16.17 -35.58 9.75
CA GLY A 164 14.98 -35.86 8.95
C GLY A 164 14.37 -34.61 8.33
N SER A 165 14.80 -34.30 7.11
CA SER A 165 14.33 -33.26 6.19
C SER A 165 12.81 -33.03 6.17
N LEU A 166 12.40 -31.79 5.88
CA LEU A 166 11.65 -31.48 4.66
C LEU A 166 11.65 -29.96 4.39
N LEU A 167 12.29 -29.62 3.26
CA LEU A 167 12.22 -28.34 2.58
C LEU A 167 10.76 -27.99 2.24
N GLY A 168 10.24 -26.94 2.87
CA GLY A 168 9.01 -26.26 2.47
C GLY A 168 9.29 -24.80 2.20
N GLN A 169 9.92 -24.49 1.06
CA GLN A 169 10.08 -23.11 0.60
C GLN A 169 8.69 -22.49 0.37
N ALA A 170 8.26 -21.63 1.28
CA ALA A 170 7.12 -20.75 1.08
C ALA A 170 7.51 -19.68 0.05
N ARG A 171 7.11 -19.89 -1.22
CA ARG A 171 7.18 -18.89 -2.29
C ARG A 171 6.36 -17.66 -1.89
N PRO A 172 6.88 -16.42 -1.94
CA PRO A 172 6.05 -15.24 -1.86
C PRO A 172 5.20 -15.13 -3.13
N LYS A 173 3.88 -14.97 -2.96
CA LYS A 173 2.93 -14.69 -4.04
C LYS A 173 3.35 -13.42 -4.78
N ARG A 174 3.85 -13.56 -6.01
CA ARG A 174 4.04 -12.44 -6.95
C ARG A 174 2.66 -11.85 -7.25
N GLN A 175 2.39 -10.65 -6.73
CA GLN A 175 1.28 -9.84 -7.19
C GLN A 175 1.67 -9.26 -8.56
N SER A 176 1.09 -9.82 -9.61
CA SER A 176 1.16 -9.26 -10.96
C SER A 176 0.47 -7.90 -10.97
N ILE A 177 1.25 -6.83 -11.13
CA ILE A 177 0.73 -5.51 -11.45
C ILE A 177 0.14 -5.60 -12.86
N LYS A 178 -1.19 -5.66 -12.96
CA LYS A 178 -1.88 -5.54 -14.26
C LYS A 178 -1.67 -4.12 -14.77
N LEU A 179 -0.86 -3.98 -15.82
CA LEU A 179 -0.84 -2.77 -16.64
C LEU A 179 -2.18 -2.71 -17.38
N ALA A 180 -3.13 -1.96 -16.83
CA ALA A 180 -4.41 -1.72 -17.50
C ALA A 180 -4.17 -0.87 -18.75
N ALA A 181 -4.70 -1.37 -19.86
CA ALA A 181 -4.66 -0.77 -21.18
C ALA A 181 -5.17 0.68 -21.19
N GLY A 182 -4.39 1.57 -21.79
CA GLY A 182 -4.73 2.98 -22.05
C GLY A 182 -4.27 3.42 -23.43
N LEU A 183 -4.66 2.68 -24.48
CA LEU A 183 -4.53 3.09 -25.87
C LEU A 183 -5.87 2.83 -26.58
N GLY A 184 -6.75 3.82 -26.57
CA GLY A 184 -8.07 3.74 -27.20
C GLY A 184 -8.72 5.11 -27.33
N VAL A 185 -8.97 5.49 -28.58
CA VAL A 185 -9.51 6.73 -29.13
C VAL A 185 -10.80 7.23 -28.45
N ARG A 186 -10.90 8.57 -28.29
CA ARG A 186 -12.08 9.36 -27.92
C ARG A 186 -13.33 8.97 -28.72
N GLY A 187 -14.44 8.74 -28.03
CA GLY A 187 -15.81 8.90 -28.53
C GLY A 187 -16.61 9.68 -27.49
N GLU A 188 -17.23 10.78 -27.91
CA GLU A 188 -18.09 11.61 -27.06
C GLU A 188 -19.39 10.88 -26.70
N ALA A 189 -19.80 10.93 -25.42
CA ALA A 189 -21.19 11.18 -25.00
C ALA A 189 -21.32 11.20 -23.47
N SER A 190 -22.01 12.24 -23.00
CA SER A 190 -22.88 12.32 -21.82
C SER A 190 -22.25 12.32 -20.41
N LEU A 191 -22.45 13.47 -19.79
CA LEU A 191 -22.34 13.78 -18.37
C LEU A 191 -23.11 12.76 -17.51
N ASP A 192 -22.45 12.21 -16.49
CA ASP A 192 -22.93 12.27 -15.10
C ASP A 192 -21.87 11.76 -14.11
N SER A 193 -21.35 12.71 -13.32
CA SER A 193 -21.13 12.58 -11.87
C SER A 193 -20.25 11.43 -11.34
N ALA A 194 -18.93 11.54 -11.53
CA ALA A 194 -17.93 10.95 -10.62
C ALA A 194 -16.90 12.02 -10.25
N SER A 195 -17.13 12.66 -9.11
CA SER A 195 -16.32 13.72 -8.54
C SER A 195 -14.88 13.25 -8.30
N LEU A 196 -13.97 13.74 -9.14
CA LEU A 196 -12.54 13.76 -8.88
C LEU A 196 -12.29 14.45 -7.53
N CYS A 197 -11.66 13.77 -6.59
CA CYS A 197 -11.08 14.37 -5.39
C CYS A 197 -9.99 15.36 -5.80
N THR A 198 -10.41 16.57 -6.13
CA THR A 198 -9.57 17.76 -6.09
C THR A 198 -9.54 18.25 -4.64
N PRO A 199 -8.36 18.56 -4.06
CA PRO A 199 -8.29 19.10 -2.71
C PRO A 199 -9.05 20.44 -2.66
N ARG A 200 -10.13 20.47 -1.87
CA ARG A 200 -10.94 21.67 -1.62
C ARG A 200 -10.08 22.71 -0.88
N PRO A 201 -10.11 24.00 -1.26
CA PRO A 201 -9.35 25.02 -0.55
C PRO A 201 -9.89 25.20 0.88
N PRO A 202 -9.01 25.42 1.86
CA PRO A 202 -9.39 25.44 3.27
C PRO A 202 -10.18 26.71 3.63
N VAL A 203 -11.35 26.51 4.26
CA VAL A 203 -12.12 27.57 4.91
C VAL A 203 -11.47 27.95 6.25
N SER A 204 -11.50 29.24 6.53
CA SER A 204 -10.81 29.90 7.64
C SER A 204 -11.36 29.48 9.01
N GLY A 205 -10.63 28.62 9.73
CA GLY A 205 -10.88 28.33 11.16
C GLY A 205 -10.28 27.02 11.66
N GLU A 206 -10.44 25.92 10.92
CA GLU A 206 -9.92 24.58 11.23
C GLU A 206 -8.53 24.31 10.59
N SER A 207 -7.82 25.39 10.32
CA SER A 207 -6.88 25.50 9.19
C SER A 207 -5.46 24.96 9.45
N ARG A 208 -5.12 24.46 10.64
CA ARG A 208 -3.73 24.00 10.95
C ARG A 208 -3.63 22.49 11.08
N LYS A 209 -4.55 21.86 11.83
CA LYS A 209 -4.61 20.41 11.97
C LYS A 209 -4.82 19.75 10.60
N GLU A 210 -5.70 20.30 9.77
CA GLU A 210 -5.92 19.84 8.40
C GLU A 210 -4.65 19.88 7.54
N ARG A 211 -3.84 20.95 7.64
CA ARG A 211 -2.57 21.06 6.91
C ARG A 211 -1.56 20.01 7.37
N TYR A 212 -1.48 19.74 8.68
CA TYR A 212 -0.60 18.69 9.21
C TYR A 212 -1.07 17.29 8.82
N LEU A 213 -2.38 17.02 8.85
CA LEU A 213 -2.95 15.76 8.38
C LEU A 213 -2.69 15.57 6.87
N ALA A 214 -2.88 16.61 6.06
CA ALA A 214 -2.54 16.59 4.63
C ALA A 214 -1.05 16.31 4.40
N ALA A 215 -0.16 16.86 5.23
CA ALA A 215 1.27 16.60 5.16
C ALA A 215 1.62 15.15 5.52
N LEU A 216 0.97 14.57 6.53
CA LEU A 216 1.12 13.15 6.87
C LEU A 216 0.63 12.24 5.74
N HIS A 217 -0.54 12.54 5.16
CA HIS A 217 -1.05 11.83 3.98
C HIS A 217 -0.10 11.93 2.78
N CYS A 218 0.40 13.13 2.47
CA CYS A 218 1.41 13.33 1.43
C CYS A 218 2.66 12.50 1.73
N GLY A 219 3.11 12.47 2.98
CA GLY A 219 4.22 11.63 3.41
C GLY A 219 3.97 10.13 3.17
N GLN A 220 2.75 9.65 3.42
CA GLN A 220 2.36 8.26 3.11
C GLN A 220 2.40 7.99 1.62
N GLU A 221 1.85 8.90 0.82
CA GLU A 221 1.82 8.75 -0.64
C GLU A 221 3.24 8.71 -1.23
N VAL A 222 4.13 9.59 -0.77
CA VAL A 222 5.55 9.59 -1.16
C VAL A 222 6.21 8.25 -0.80
N ARG A 223 5.93 7.69 0.39
CA ARG A 223 6.45 6.37 0.79
C ARG A 223 5.90 5.24 -0.07
N ALA A 224 4.59 5.22 -0.30
CA ALA A 224 3.92 4.20 -1.10
C ALA A 224 4.46 4.16 -2.54
N ARG A 225 4.69 5.33 -3.14
CA ARG A 225 5.23 5.45 -4.50
C ARG A 225 6.76 5.43 -4.59
N THR A 226 7.50 5.37 -3.48
CA THR A 226 8.98 5.45 -3.51
C THR A 226 9.59 4.36 -4.39
N LYS A 227 9.09 3.12 -4.31
CA LYS A 227 9.61 2.01 -5.13
C LYS A 227 9.29 2.19 -6.62
N GLU A 228 8.09 2.66 -6.93
CA GLU A 228 7.64 2.94 -8.29
C GLU A 228 8.44 4.09 -8.92
N ILE A 229 8.58 5.20 -8.21
CA ILE A 229 9.35 6.37 -8.65
C ILE A 229 10.83 5.99 -8.83
N ALA A 230 11.41 5.19 -7.93
CA ALA A 230 12.78 4.71 -8.10
C ALA A 230 12.94 3.87 -9.38
N ALA A 231 11.99 2.99 -9.69
CA ALA A 231 12.00 2.22 -10.94
C ALA A 231 11.86 3.13 -12.17
N GLN A 232 10.97 4.13 -12.11
CA GLN A 232 10.78 5.14 -13.16
C GLN A 232 12.04 5.99 -13.41
N LEU A 233 12.77 6.37 -12.35
CA LEU A 233 14.03 7.10 -12.45
C LEU A 233 15.14 6.23 -13.08
N VAL A 234 15.26 4.97 -12.66
CA VAL A 234 16.20 4.01 -13.27
C VAL A 234 15.89 3.82 -14.75
N PHE A 235 14.61 3.61 -15.09
CA PHE A 235 14.17 3.55 -16.48
C PHE A 235 14.53 4.82 -17.26
N ALA A 236 14.37 6.00 -16.64
CA ALA A 236 14.71 7.26 -17.29
C ALA A 236 16.22 7.40 -17.57
N ASP A 237 17.07 7.02 -16.61
CA ASP A 237 18.52 7.02 -16.75
C ASP A 237 18.99 6.03 -17.82
N GLU A 238 18.50 4.80 -17.80
CA GLU A 238 18.84 3.75 -18.77
C GLU A 238 18.36 4.11 -20.18
N SER A 239 17.15 4.66 -20.30
CA SER A 239 16.59 5.17 -21.55
C SER A 239 17.44 6.30 -22.13
N ALA A 240 17.86 7.24 -21.28
CA ALA A 240 18.73 8.35 -21.70
C ALA A 240 20.10 7.83 -22.14
N ALA A 241 20.71 6.90 -21.41
CA ALA A 241 21.98 6.28 -21.80
C ALA A 241 21.87 5.54 -23.15
N LEU A 242 20.78 4.81 -23.38
CA LEU A 242 20.53 4.10 -24.63
C LEU A 242 20.36 5.06 -25.81
N LEU A 243 19.62 6.16 -25.62
CA LEU A 243 19.46 7.18 -26.64
C LEU A 243 20.80 7.85 -26.98
N ALA A 244 21.65 8.13 -25.98
CA ALA A 244 22.98 8.71 -26.19
C ALA A 244 23.87 7.79 -27.05
N ARG A 245 23.84 6.49 -26.77
CA ARG A 245 24.59 5.46 -27.51
C ARG A 245 24.06 5.23 -28.93
N SER A 246 22.76 5.43 -29.15
CA SER A 246 22.12 5.24 -30.46
C SER A 246 22.45 6.32 -31.50
N GLY A 247 23.25 7.34 -31.14
CA GLY A 247 23.64 8.43 -32.03
C GLY A 247 22.51 9.42 -32.34
N ALA A 248 21.33 9.23 -31.74
CA ALA A 248 20.31 10.26 -31.74
C ALA A 248 20.80 11.40 -30.85
N ALA A 249 20.94 12.61 -31.42
CA ALA A 249 21.24 13.80 -30.64
C ALA A 249 20.13 14.01 -29.59
N LEU A 250 20.33 13.46 -28.40
CA LEU A 250 19.64 13.91 -27.21
C LEU A 250 20.06 15.36 -27.05
N SER A 251 19.09 16.28 -27.17
CA SER A 251 19.36 17.65 -26.77
C SER A 251 19.84 17.60 -25.32
N ALA A 252 20.93 18.31 -24.99
CA ALA A 252 21.44 18.42 -23.61
C ALA A 252 20.32 18.76 -22.60
N SER A 253 19.25 19.42 -23.07
CA SER A 253 18.00 19.67 -22.35
C SER A 253 17.34 18.42 -21.75
N VAL A 254 17.26 17.28 -22.45
CA VAL A 254 16.57 16.07 -21.96
C VAL A 254 17.42 15.37 -20.90
N GLN A 255 18.73 15.30 -21.10
CA GLN A 255 19.66 14.76 -20.10
C GLN A 255 19.61 15.59 -18.80
N ASN A 256 19.65 16.92 -18.93
CA ASN A 256 19.53 17.83 -17.80
C ASN A 256 18.19 17.66 -17.06
N GLN A 257 17.10 17.35 -17.76
CA GLN A 257 15.78 17.10 -17.16
C GLN A 257 15.74 15.80 -16.35
N VAL A 258 16.30 14.70 -16.86
CA VAL A 258 16.37 13.42 -16.13
C VAL A 258 17.18 13.59 -14.83
N GLU A 259 18.35 14.21 -14.93
CA GLU A 259 19.19 14.50 -13.77
C GLU A 259 18.53 15.49 -12.79
N ALA A 260 17.76 16.46 -13.31
CA ALA A 260 16.99 17.39 -12.49
C ALA A 260 15.91 16.69 -11.68
N VAL A 261 15.12 15.83 -12.29
CA VAL A 261 14.05 15.12 -11.60
C VAL A 261 14.62 14.18 -10.53
N ALA A 262 15.75 13.52 -10.78
CA ALA A 262 16.44 12.72 -9.77
C ALA A 262 16.98 13.57 -8.59
N ARG A 263 17.42 14.82 -8.84
CA ARG A 263 17.80 15.78 -7.78
C ARG A 263 16.59 16.28 -7.01
N GLU A 264 15.51 16.62 -7.69
CA GLU A 264 14.27 17.10 -7.10
C GLU A 264 13.62 16.04 -6.21
N TRP A 265 13.65 14.77 -6.64
CA TRP A 265 13.20 13.64 -5.83
C TRP A 265 13.98 13.53 -4.51
N ARG A 266 15.32 13.59 -4.57
CA ARG A 266 16.17 13.59 -3.37
C ARG A 266 15.88 14.79 -2.46
N SER A 267 15.66 15.97 -3.05
CA SER A 267 15.26 17.18 -2.32
C SER A 267 13.92 17.01 -1.62
N LEU A 268 12.93 16.41 -2.30
CA LEU A 268 11.62 16.09 -1.72
C LEU A 268 11.74 15.11 -0.55
N GLN A 269 12.54 14.06 -0.69
CA GLN A 269 12.80 13.12 0.41
C GLN A 269 13.41 13.81 1.63
N LYS A 270 14.36 14.73 1.41
CA LYS A 270 14.93 15.55 2.49
C LYS A 270 13.88 16.47 3.13
N LYS A 271 13.01 17.10 2.34
CA LYS A 271 11.90 17.92 2.85
C LYS A 271 10.91 17.08 3.67
N LEU A 272 10.62 15.85 3.24
CA LEU A 272 9.74 14.94 3.97
C LEU A 272 10.34 14.56 5.33
N LEU A 273 11.65 14.29 5.40
CA LEU A 273 12.34 14.04 6.67
C LEU A 273 12.27 15.27 7.59
N HIS A 274 12.56 16.45 7.05
CA HIS A 274 12.47 17.69 7.82
C HIS A 274 11.04 17.98 8.31
N MET A 275 10.02 17.75 7.47
CA MET A 275 8.62 17.84 7.86
C MET A 275 8.31 16.86 9.00
N LYS A 276 8.80 15.62 8.93
CA LYS A 276 8.59 14.63 10.00
C LYS A 276 9.19 15.10 11.33
N GLU A 277 10.39 15.69 11.28
CA GLU A 277 11.05 16.28 12.45
C GLU A 277 10.25 17.47 13.01
N ALA A 278 9.81 18.40 12.14
CA ALA A 278 9.02 19.55 12.54
C ALA A 278 7.68 19.16 13.17
N LEU A 279 7.05 18.10 12.66
CA LEU A 279 5.79 17.57 13.16
C LEU A 279 5.95 16.54 14.28
N ALA A 280 7.16 16.26 14.76
CA ALA A 280 7.40 15.19 15.73
C ALA A 280 6.59 15.36 17.03
N HIS A 281 6.48 16.59 17.53
CA HIS A 281 5.66 16.89 18.71
C HIS A 281 4.17 16.61 18.48
N PHE A 282 3.65 16.98 17.30
CA PHE A 282 2.27 16.76 16.91
C PHE A 282 1.98 15.26 16.72
N ILE A 283 2.87 14.55 16.02
CA ILE A 283 2.79 13.09 15.82
C ILE A 283 2.80 12.38 17.18
N SER A 284 3.65 12.81 18.11
CA SER A 284 3.72 12.26 19.48
C SER A 284 2.40 12.50 20.25
N ALA A 285 1.89 13.73 20.23
CA ALA A 285 0.62 14.06 20.88
C ALA A 285 -0.57 13.27 20.29
N GLU A 286 -0.66 13.19 18.97
CA GLU A 286 -1.72 12.44 18.26
C GLU A 286 -1.60 10.92 18.53
N THR A 287 -0.39 10.39 18.65
CA THR A 287 -0.14 8.98 19.02
C THR A 287 -0.60 8.69 20.44
N GLN A 288 -0.32 9.57 21.40
CA GLN A 288 -0.82 9.41 22.77
C GLN A 288 -2.34 9.42 22.81
N GLU A 289 -2.97 10.30 22.03
CA GLU A 289 -4.43 10.36 21.96
C GLU A 289 -5.03 9.13 21.29
N LEU A 290 -4.37 8.60 20.25
CA LEU A 290 -4.75 7.34 19.63
C LEU A 290 -4.69 6.18 20.64
N HIS A 291 -3.63 6.10 21.45
CA HIS A 291 -3.52 5.09 22.50
C HIS A 291 -4.66 5.20 23.53
N ARG A 292 -4.98 6.41 24.00
CA ARG A 292 -6.11 6.63 24.91
C ARG A 292 -7.43 6.18 24.29
N ALA A 293 -7.67 6.54 23.03
CA ALA A 293 -8.88 6.17 22.31
C ALA A 293 -8.99 4.65 22.08
N VAL A 294 -7.87 3.96 21.82
CA VAL A 294 -7.84 2.49 21.70
C VAL A 294 -8.15 1.81 23.03
N ILE A 295 -7.63 2.33 24.15
CA ILE A 295 -7.94 1.80 25.50
C ILE A 295 -9.42 1.98 25.81
N ALA A 296 -9.97 3.17 25.57
CA ALA A 296 -11.39 3.46 25.76
C ALA A 296 -12.25 2.54 24.88
N TYR A 297 -11.93 2.42 23.59
CA TYR A 297 -12.62 1.54 22.67
C TYR A 297 -12.59 0.07 23.12
N ARG A 298 -11.45 -0.45 23.60
CA ARG A 298 -11.38 -1.80 24.15
C ARG A 298 -12.30 -1.97 25.37
N ALA A 299 -12.36 -0.97 26.25
CA ALA A 299 -13.26 -0.98 27.40
C ALA A 299 -14.74 -0.94 26.99
N ASP A 300 -15.09 -0.13 25.99
CA ASP A 300 -16.46 -0.05 25.46
C ASP A 300 -16.89 -1.37 24.80
N VAL A 301 -15.99 -2.00 24.05
CA VAL A 301 -16.22 -3.32 23.45
C VAL A 301 -16.43 -4.40 24.51
N GLU A 302 -15.62 -4.40 25.56
CA GLU A 302 -15.77 -5.35 26.66
C GLU A 302 -17.06 -5.09 27.45
N ALA A 303 -17.42 -3.84 27.71
CA ALA A 303 -18.67 -3.48 28.36
C ALA A 303 -19.89 -3.92 27.55
N HIS A 304 -19.84 -3.76 26.22
CA HIS A 304 -20.87 -4.27 25.32
C HIS A 304 -20.95 -5.81 25.37
N ARG A 305 -19.80 -6.50 25.31
CA ARG A 305 -19.72 -7.96 25.41
C ARG A 305 -20.35 -8.48 26.71
N MET A 306 -20.02 -7.84 27.83
CA MET A 306 -20.56 -8.21 29.14
C MET A 306 -22.07 -8.01 29.21
N ARG A 307 -22.57 -6.87 28.69
CA ARG A 307 -24.01 -6.60 28.62
C ARG A 307 -24.73 -7.60 27.73
N PHE A 308 -24.18 -7.89 26.55
CA PHE A 308 -24.74 -8.87 25.62
C PHE A 308 -24.83 -10.25 26.27
N THR A 309 -23.76 -10.72 26.92
CA THR A 309 -23.71 -12.08 27.52
C THR A 309 -24.61 -12.19 28.75
N ALA A 310 -24.78 -11.11 29.52
CA ALA A 310 -25.65 -11.10 30.70
C ALA A 310 -27.14 -11.02 30.33
N THR A 311 -27.49 -10.36 29.22
CA THR A 311 -28.90 -10.06 28.89
C THR A 311 -29.44 -10.94 27.76
N ALA A 312 -28.67 -11.22 26.72
CA ALA A 312 -29.17 -11.85 25.49
C ALA A 312 -29.57 -13.33 25.67
N PRO A 313 -28.75 -14.21 26.29
CA PRO A 313 -29.13 -15.63 26.47
C PRO A 313 -30.23 -15.84 27.53
N TYR A 314 -30.36 -14.91 28.47
CA TYR A 314 -31.23 -15.02 29.64
C TYR A 314 -32.46 -14.12 29.55
N ALA A 315 -32.79 -13.64 28.35
CA ALA A 315 -33.93 -12.75 28.13
C ALA A 315 -35.29 -13.37 28.54
N VAL A 316 -35.38 -14.71 28.53
CA VAL A 316 -36.55 -15.45 28.98
C VAL A 316 -36.13 -16.44 30.06
N THR A 317 -36.61 -16.24 31.28
CA THR A 317 -36.37 -17.11 32.44
C THR A 317 -37.58 -17.95 32.83
N ALA A 318 -38.73 -17.70 32.18
CA ALA A 318 -39.99 -18.41 32.40
C ALA A 318 -40.16 -19.59 31.43
N GLU A 319 -41.27 -20.33 31.56
CA GLU A 319 -41.63 -21.41 30.63
C GLU A 319 -41.69 -20.91 29.18
N LEU A 320 -41.14 -21.71 28.27
CA LEU A 320 -40.97 -21.35 26.87
C LEU A 320 -42.32 -21.40 26.14
N THR A 321 -42.97 -20.24 26.01
CA THR A 321 -44.25 -20.07 25.28
C THR A 321 -44.07 -19.14 24.09
N LEU A 322 -45.00 -19.19 23.12
CA LEU A 322 -44.92 -18.36 21.90
C LEU A 322 -44.90 -16.85 22.24
N ALA A 323 -45.58 -16.46 23.32
CA ALA A 323 -45.60 -15.08 23.82
C ALA A 323 -44.23 -14.57 24.29
N CYS A 324 -43.29 -15.45 24.65
CA CYS A 324 -41.96 -15.08 25.12
C CYS A 324 -40.98 -14.73 23.98
N VAL A 325 -41.32 -15.07 22.73
CA VAL A 325 -40.42 -14.85 21.57
C VAL A 325 -40.30 -13.36 21.22
N SER A 326 -41.40 -12.60 21.17
CA SER A 326 -41.36 -11.16 20.83
C SER A 326 -40.51 -10.36 21.81
N PRO A 327 -40.71 -10.48 23.14
CA PRO A 327 -39.87 -9.77 24.12
C PRO A 327 -38.38 -10.14 24.02
N ALA A 328 -38.05 -11.42 23.75
CA ALA A 328 -36.66 -11.85 23.60
C ALA A 328 -35.98 -11.22 22.37
N LEU A 329 -36.70 -11.13 21.25
CA LEU A 329 -36.21 -10.49 20.02
C LEU A 329 -36.12 -8.97 20.16
N GLU A 330 -37.03 -8.33 20.89
CA GLU A 330 -36.97 -6.90 21.19
C GLU A 330 -35.74 -6.55 22.04
N VAL A 331 -35.42 -7.36 23.05
CA VAL A 331 -34.20 -7.21 23.85
C VAL A 331 -32.93 -7.34 22.99
N LEU A 332 -32.90 -8.31 22.07
CA LEU A 332 -31.78 -8.45 21.12
C LEU A 332 -31.65 -7.26 20.18
N GLN A 333 -32.76 -6.75 19.66
CA GLN A 333 -32.77 -5.56 18.82
C GLN A 333 -32.30 -4.32 19.61
N GLY A 334 -32.73 -4.16 20.85
CA GLY A 334 -32.25 -3.07 21.73
C GLY A 334 -30.73 -3.11 21.92
N LEU A 335 -30.16 -4.29 22.17
CA LEU A 335 -28.70 -4.47 22.30
C LEU A 335 -27.94 -4.19 20.99
N GLU A 336 -28.56 -4.41 19.83
CA GLU A 336 -27.98 -4.09 18.53
C GLU A 336 -27.99 -2.58 18.22
N HIS A 337 -28.90 -1.80 18.82
CA HIS A 337 -29.04 -0.35 18.56
C HIS A 337 -28.32 0.49 19.63
N ASP A 338 -28.46 0.17 20.92
CA ASP A 338 -27.89 0.96 22.03
C ASP A 338 -26.41 0.65 22.26
N GLY A 339 -25.52 1.45 21.64
CA GLY A 339 -24.08 1.19 21.70
C GLY A 339 -23.72 -0.12 21.00
N GLY A 340 -24.45 -0.42 19.93
CA GLY A 340 -24.40 -1.68 19.22
C GLY A 340 -23.06 -1.98 18.52
N PRO A 341 -22.90 -3.22 18.03
CA PRO A 341 -21.67 -3.66 17.37
C PRO A 341 -21.36 -2.86 16.11
N GLU A 342 -22.36 -2.35 15.38
CA GLU A 342 -22.14 -1.50 14.19
C GLU A 342 -21.51 -0.15 14.51
N GLY A 343 -21.96 0.51 15.59
CA GLY A 343 -21.37 1.75 16.08
C GLY A 343 -19.93 1.55 16.51
N LEU A 344 -19.68 0.50 17.30
CA LEU A 344 -18.33 0.12 17.75
C LEU A 344 -17.42 -0.25 16.57
N MET A 345 -17.90 -1.00 15.58
CA MET A 345 -17.14 -1.28 14.35
C MET A 345 -16.83 -0.01 13.56
N GLY A 346 -17.74 0.98 13.55
CA GLY A 346 -17.49 2.31 12.98
C GLY A 346 -16.33 3.02 13.67
N VAL A 347 -16.30 3.02 15.01
CA VAL A 347 -15.18 3.54 15.81
C VAL A 347 -13.89 2.78 15.49
N GLY A 348 -13.95 1.44 15.40
CA GLY A 348 -12.80 0.60 15.01
C GLY A 348 -12.23 0.95 13.63
N ARG A 349 -13.08 1.23 12.62
CA ARG A 349 -12.63 1.70 11.29
C ARG A 349 -11.94 3.06 11.37
N SER A 350 -12.47 3.99 12.17
CA SER A 350 -11.86 5.31 12.38
C SER A 350 -10.50 5.21 13.07
N LEU A 351 -10.39 4.36 14.11
CA LEU A 351 -9.11 4.08 14.78
C LEU A 351 -8.10 3.43 13.84
N LYS A 352 -8.54 2.47 13.02
CA LYS A 352 -7.68 1.86 11.99
C LYS A 352 -7.15 2.91 11.02
N ALA A 353 -7.99 3.80 10.51
CA ALA A 353 -7.56 4.87 9.62
C ALA A 353 -6.51 5.79 10.26
N ARG A 354 -6.65 6.11 11.57
CA ARG A 354 -5.65 6.88 12.32
C ARG A 354 -4.34 6.12 12.53
N HIS A 355 -4.41 4.82 12.83
CA HIS A 355 -3.22 3.96 12.91
C HIS A 355 -2.46 3.93 11.57
N ASP A 356 -3.17 3.75 10.46
CA ASP A 356 -2.59 3.71 9.12
C ASP A 356 -1.97 5.06 8.74
N LEU A 357 -2.62 6.18 9.08
CA LEU A 357 -2.07 7.52 8.87
C LEU A 357 -0.72 7.72 9.58
N LEU A 358 -0.58 7.17 10.79
CA LEU A 358 0.62 7.28 11.63
C LEU A 358 1.66 6.16 11.43
N ASP A 359 1.44 5.22 10.50
CA ASP A 359 2.29 4.02 10.32
C ASP A 359 2.41 3.13 11.57
N LEU A 360 1.35 3.05 12.37
CA LEU A 360 1.32 2.22 13.58
C LEU A 360 0.56 0.91 13.31
N PRO A 361 1.01 -0.22 13.88
CA PRO A 361 0.27 -1.47 13.76
C PRO A 361 -1.10 -1.36 14.43
N TYR A 362 -2.14 -1.91 13.79
CA TYR A 362 -3.49 -2.02 14.34
C TYR A 362 -3.88 -3.49 14.49
N GLU A 363 -4.37 -3.84 15.66
CA GLU A 363 -4.87 -5.17 15.97
C GLU A 363 -6.41 -5.14 16.02
N PRO A 364 -7.11 -5.86 15.13
CA PRO A 364 -8.56 -5.92 15.15
C PRO A 364 -9.07 -6.70 16.37
N LEU A 365 -10.13 -6.19 17.01
CA LEU A 365 -10.79 -6.85 18.13
C LEU A 365 -11.76 -7.92 17.63
N ALA A 366 -11.36 -9.19 17.75
CA ALA A 366 -12.18 -10.33 17.32
C ALA A 366 -13.48 -10.51 18.13
N SER A 367 -13.52 -9.98 19.36
CA SER A 367 -14.68 -10.08 20.26
C SER A 367 -15.94 -9.43 19.68
N LEU A 368 -15.82 -8.34 18.92
CA LEU A 368 -16.97 -7.70 18.26
C LEU A 368 -17.55 -8.54 17.13
N SER A 369 -16.70 -9.11 16.28
CA SER A 369 -17.15 -10.00 15.22
C SER A 369 -17.79 -11.27 15.79
N ALA A 370 -17.26 -11.78 16.91
CA ALA A 370 -17.88 -12.88 17.64
C ALA A 370 -19.27 -12.49 18.18
N CYS A 371 -19.41 -11.35 18.86
CA CYS A 371 -20.71 -10.86 19.34
C CYS A 371 -21.74 -10.74 18.22
N LYS A 372 -21.34 -10.19 17.06
CA LYS A 372 -22.22 -10.09 15.89
C LYS A 372 -22.67 -11.47 15.41
N SER A 373 -21.74 -12.42 15.30
CA SER A 373 -22.08 -13.80 14.89
C SER A 373 -22.99 -14.50 15.90
N GLU A 374 -22.74 -14.32 17.20
CA GLU A 374 -23.55 -14.88 18.28
C GLU A 374 -24.97 -14.28 18.29
N ALA A 375 -25.10 -12.96 18.09
CA ALA A 375 -26.39 -12.29 17.96
C ALA A 375 -27.20 -12.85 16.78
N THR A 376 -26.56 -13.05 15.62
CA THR A 376 -27.23 -13.65 14.45
C THR A 376 -27.65 -15.10 14.70
N ALA A 377 -26.82 -15.89 15.39
CA ALA A 377 -27.14 -17.27 15.74
C ALA A 377 -28.31 -17.33 16.75
N LEU A 378 -28.29 -16.47 17.76
CA LEU A 378 -29.32 -16.38 18.77
C LEU A 378 -30.67 -15.96 18.18
N ARG A 379 -30.68 -14.98 17.26
CA ARG A 379 -31.87 -14.63 16.48
C ARG A 379 -32.41 -15.83 15.70
N GLY A 380 -31.54 -16.55 14.98
CA GLY A 380 -31.93 -17.75 14.24
C GLY A 380 -32.51 -18.86 15.13
N MET A 381 -31.99 -19.01 16.35
CA MET A 381 -32.54 -19.95 17.35
C MET A 381 -33.95 -19.52 17.79
N TRP A 382 -34.16 -18.24 18.09
CA TRP A 382 -35.48 -17.72 18.43
C TRP A 382 -36.49 -17.88 17.29
N ASP A 383 -36.08 -17.67 16.04
CA ASP A 383 -36.93 -17.93 14.87
C ASP A 383 -37.30 -19.42 14.73
N MET A 384 -36.41 -20.33 15.11
CA MET A 384 -36.69 -21.77 15.09
C MET A 384 -37.66 -22.16 16.21
N ILE A 385 -37.46 -21.62 17.41
CA ILE A 385 -38.38 -21.80 18.55
C ILE A 385 -39.77 -21.27 18.19
N ALA A 386 -39.86 -20.09 17.57
CA ALA A 386 -41.12 -19.50 17.14
C ALA A 386 -41.90 -20.42 16.20
N ARG A 387 -41.23 -20.96 15.18
CA ARG A 387 -41.83 -21.90 14.21
C ARG A 387 -42.28 -23.21 14.86
N PHE A 388 -41.48 -23.75 15.78
CA PHE A 388 -41.84 -24.97 16.50
C PHE A 388 -43.07 -24.75 17.38
N LEU A 389 -43.08 -23.67 18.16
CA LEU A 389 -44.19 -23.35 19.06
C LEU A 389 -45.47 -23.02 18.29
N SER A 390 -45.38 -22.29 17.17
CA SER A 390 -46.55 -22.03 16.32
C SER A 390 -47.09 -23.33 15.72
N SER A 391 -46.22 -24.20 15.22
CA SER A 391 -46.61 -25.51 14.68
C SER A 391 -47.28 -26.40 15.74
N HIS A 392 -46.77 -26.38 16.97
CA HIS A 392 -47.34 -27.12 18.08
C HIS A 392 -48.70 -26.56 18.54
N GLU A 393 -48.88 -25.25 18.55
CA GLU A 393 -50.16 -24.60 18.83
C GLU A 393 -51.19 -24.86 17.73
N GLU A 394 -50.79 -24.80 16.46
CA GLU A 394 -51.60 -25.17 15.31
C GLU A 394 -52.06 -26.63 15.39
N TRP A 395 -51.15 -27.56 15.71
CA TRP A 395 -51.49 -28.96 15.90
C TRP A 395 -52.46 -29.17 17.08
N ARG A 396 -52.21 -28.49 18.22
CA ARG A 396 -53.15 -28.53 19.36
C ARG A 396 -54.53 -27.95 19.05
N ALA A 397 -54.63 -27.04 18.08
CA ALA A 397 -55.89 -26.43 17.66
C ALA A 397 -56.66 -27.26 16.61
N GLN A 398 -56.05 -28.31 16.04
CA GLN A 398 -56.72 -29.19 15.08
C GLN A 398 -57.82 -30.01 15.76
N SER A 399 -59.02 -30.02 15.16
CA SER A 399 -60.12 -30.89 15.60
C SER A 399 -59.81 -32.35 15.28
N TRP A 400 -60.26 -33.27 16.14
CA TRP A 400 -60.10 -34.72 16.02
C TRP A 400 -60.48 -35.33 14.65
N THR A 401 -61.30 -34.65 13.84
CA THR A 401 -61.70 -35.09 12.49
C THR A 401 -60.63 -34.88 11.40
N GLY A 402 -59.49 -34.26 11.72
CA GLY A 402 -58.41 -33.97 10.76
C GLY A 402 -57.02 -34.43 11.21
N VAL A 403 -56.93 -35.25 12.27
CA VAL A 403 -55.67 -35.83 12.75
C VAL A 403 -55.50 -37.21 12.12
N ASP A 404 -54.77 -37.30 11.01
CA ASP A 404 -54.28 -38.60 10.51
C ASP A 404 -53.19 -39.10 11.47
N ALA A 405 -53.43 -40.26 12.07
CA ALA A 405 -52.62 -40.88 13.13
C ALA A 405 -51.26 -41.41 12.66
#